data_AF-A0A136KPA9-F1
#
_entry.id   AF-A0A136KPA9-F1
#
_cell.length_a   1.000
_cell.length_b   1.000
_cell.length_c   1.000
_cell.angle_alpha   90.00
_cell.angle_beta   90.00
_cell.angle_gamma   90.00
#
_symmetry.space_group_name_H-M   'P 1'
#
loop_
_entity.id
_entity.type
_entity.pdbx_description
1 polymer ?
#
loop_
_entity_poly.entity_id
_entity_poly.type
_entity_poly.pdbx_seq_one_letter_code
_entity_poly.pdbx_strand_id
1 'polypeptide(L)'
;MLVTATAIGSVNEADLNQVIVYIACGLVIAFLGWRDDVSSLSPKIRFIVQGLVAALSIYVLGYFKSVTIPLFGELQLGFVGIIITFFWILGLINAYNFMDGIDGMAGGVALAGACAWMFISSNMQNNFVFWISFAIAASSLGFLFHNWSPAKIFMGDVASTFLGYTFAVLPLLSADEGGDALMLGTLIMWTFIMDAGITFIRRAIKRENIFSAHRTHLYQRLVASGYKHASISLLYIFLTLLAGLLSYAWSRGQFYAPPLIIIGLPLIWILLSRYAKSLTKK
;
A
#
# COMPACT_ATOMS: atom_id res chain seq x y z
N MET A 1 17.59 -12.39 2.24
CA MET A 1 18.97 -12.55 1.74
C MET A 1 19.04 -13.47 0.53
N LEU A 2 18.54 -14.71 0.57
CA LEU A 2 18.61 -15.61 -0.60
C LEU A 2 17.80 -15.07 -1.80
N VAL A 3 16.54 -14.69 -1.59
CA VAL A 3 15.67 -14.14 -2.66
C VAL A 3 16.19 -12.80 -3.20
N THR A 4 16.72 -11.93 -2.33
CA THR A 4 17.34 -10.67 -2.75
C THR A 4 18.64 -10.90 -3.53
N ALA A 5 19.44 -11.92 -3.18
CA ALA A 5 20.62 -12.30 -3.95
C ALA A 5 20.26 -12.90 -5.33
N THR A 6 19.21 -13.73 -5.40
CA THR A 6 18.70 -14.24 -6.69
C THR A 6 18.13 -13.13 -7.56
N ALA A 7 17.44 -12.16 -6.96
CA ALA A 7 16.96 -10.97 -7.66
C ALA A 7 18.14 -10.18 -8.24
N ILE A 8 19.20 -9.92 -7.45
CA ILE A 8 20.41 -9.23 -7.91
C ILE A 8 21.10 -9.99 -9.06
N GLY A 9 21.12 -11.33 -9.03
CA GLY A 9 21.68 -12.15 -10.11
C GLY A 9 20.86 -12.17 -11.41
N SER A 10 19.64 -11.62 -11.40
CA SER A 10 18.73 -11.57 -12.55
C SER A 10 18.55 -10.17 -13.15
N VAL A 11 19.31 -9.19 -12.64
CA VAL A 11 19.17 -7.76 -12.92
C VAL A 11 20.22 -7.30 -13.94
N ASN A 12 19.79 -6.54 -14.95
CA ASN A 12 20.71 -5.85 -15.87
C ASN A 12 21.40 -4.68 -15.15
N GLU A 13 22.54 -4.17 -15.65
CA GLU A 13 23.22 -3.01 -15.03
C GLU A 13 22.30 -1.79 -14.85
N ALA A 14 21.29 -1.62 -15.72
CA ALA A 14 20.29 -0.57 -15.64
C ALA A 14 19.40 -0.65 -14.39
N ASP A 15 19.10 -1.85 -13.85
CA ASP A 15 18.25 -1.99 -12.67
C ASP A 15 19.04 -2.04 -11.36
N LEU A 16 20.38 -2.08 -11.40
CA LEU A 16 21.22 -2.12 -10.20
C LEU A 16 21.02 -0.87 -9.32
N ASN A 17 20.91 0.31 -9.93
CA ASN A 17 20.63 1.55 -9.19
C ASN A 17 19.25 1.52 -8.54
N GLN A 18 18.24 0.98 -9.23
CA GLN A 18 16.88 0.84 -8.69
C GLN A 18 16.87 -0.13 -7.50
N VAL A 19 17.60 -1.25 -7.60
CA VAL A 19 17.76 -2.23 -6.53
C VAL A 19 18.43 -1.61 -5.32
N ILE A 20 19.56 -0.94 -5.52
CA ILE A 20 20.33 -0.32 -4.43
C ILE A 20 19.46 0.72 -3.71
N VAL A 21 18.77 1.60 -4.44
CA VAL A 21 17.92 2.62 -3.83
C VAL A 21 16.73 2.02 -3.12
N TYR A 22 16.04 1.04 -3.72
CA TYR A 22 14.94 0.35 -3.06
C TYR A 22 15.39 -0.25 -1.71
N ILE A 23 16.50 -0.99 -1.71
CA ILE A 23 17.03 -1.64 -0.50
C ILE A 23 17.49 -0.58 0.51
N ALA A 24 18.27 0.41 0.10
CA ALA A 24 18.81 1.43 0.99
C ALA A 24 17.69 2.26 1.64
N CYS A 25 16.75 2.79 0.86
CA CYS A 25 15.60 3.53 1.38
C CYS A 25 14.70 2.64 2.26
N GLY A 26 14.46 1.39 1.85
CA GLY A 26 13.70 0.43 2.64
C GLY A 26 14.33 0.16 4.01
N LEU A 27 15.65 -0.02 4.06
CA LEU A 27 16.40 -0.19 5.31
C LEU A 27 16.34 1.06 6.19
N VAL A 28 16.43 2.27 5.61
CA VAL A 28 16.28 3.53 6.36
C VAL A 28 14.89 3.63 6.99
N ILE A 29 13.83 3.28 6.24
CA ILE A 29 12.45 3.27 6.75
C ILE A 29 12.27 2.21 7.83
N ALA A 30 12.76 0.99 7.62
CA ALA A 30 12.70 -0.08 8.62
C ALA A 30 13.45 0.29 9.90
N PHE A 31 14.63 0.92 9.78
CA PHE A 31 15.40 1.42 10.92
C PHE A 31 14.69 2.54 11.66
N LEU A 32 14.08 3.48 10.93
CA LEU A 32 13.25 4.53 11.52
C LEU A 32 12.09 3.93 12.33
N GLY A 33 11.39 2.93 11.77
CA GLY A 33 10.32 2.21 12.45
C GLY A 33 10.82 1.49 13.71
N TRP A 34 11.97 0.81 13.63
CA TRP A 34 12.60 0.14 14.78
C TRP A 34 12.93 1.15 15.88
N ARG A 35 13.49 2.29 15.49
CA ARG A 35 13.85 3.35 16.42
C ARG A 35 12.62 3.97 17.08
N ASP A 36 11.48 4.02 16.40
CA ASP A 36 10.19 4.48 16.93
C ASP A 36 9.59 3.46 17.91
N ASP A 37 9.61 2.17 17.56
CA ASP A 37 9.13 1.07 18.41
C ASP A 37 9.91 0.97 19.73
N VAL A 38 11.23 1.18 19.70
CA VAL A 38 12.09 1.16 20.90
C VAL A 38 11.97 2.45 21.71
N SER A 39 11.70 3.58 21.04
CA SER A 39 11.80 4.91 21.61
C SER A 39 11.02 5.90 20.76
N SER A 40 9.76 6.12 21.13
CA SER A 40 8.83 6.97 20.37
C SER A 40 9.50 8.26 19.89
N LEU A 41 9.60 8.42 18.58
CA LEU A 41 10.15 9.57 17.92
C LEU A 41 9.08 10.64 17.76
N SER A 42 9.54 11.89 17.66
CA SER A 42 8.63 12.97 17.31
C SER A 42 8.10 12.75 15.88
N PRO A 43 6.81 13.05 15.61
CA PRO A 43 6.25 12.98 14.26
C PRO A 43 7.07 13.80 13.24
N LYS A 44 7.65 14.93 13.66
CA LYS A 44 8.51 15.77 12.81
C LYS A 44 9.72 15.01 12.26
N ILE A 45 10.41 14.24 13.11
CA ILE A 45 11.58 13.44 12.68
C ILE A 45 11.12 12.36 11.69
N ARG A 46 10.01 11.67 11.99
CA ARG A 46 9.43 10.65 11.10
C ARG A 46 9.14 11.23 9.71
N PHE A 47 8.45 12.36 9.65
CA PHE A 47 8.11 13.02 8.38
C PHE A 47 9.33 13.52 7.61
N ILE A 48 10.36 14.07 8.28
CA ILE A 48 11.58 14.53 7.62
C ILE A 48 12.30 13.33 6.97
N VAL A 49 12.51 12.24 7.71
CA VAL A 49 13.21 11.06 7.18
C VAL A 49 12.41 10.41 6.04
N GLN A 50 11.11 10.23 6.21
CA GLN A 50 10.25 9.71 5.15
C GLN A 50 10.25 10.64 3.91
N GLY A 51 10.31 11.96 4.11
CA GLY A 51 10.37 12.93 3.02
C GLY A 51 11.70 12.87 2.26
N LEU A 52 12.82 12.72 2.96
CA LEU A 52 14.13 12.49 2.33
C LEU A 52 14.16 11.19 1.54
N VAL A 53 13.58 10.11 2.10
CA VAL A 53 13.42 8.83 1.39
C VAL A 53 12.57 9.02 0.12
N ALA A 54 11.43 9.70 0.21
CA ALA A 54 10.57 9.95 -0.94
C ALA A 54 11.28 10.77 -2.03
N ALA A 55 12.03 11.81 -1.64
CA ALA A 55 12.81 12.63 -2.58
C ALA A 55 13.91 11.83 -3.28
N LEU A 56 14.65 10.98 -2.55
CA LEU A 56 15.69 10.12 -3.12
C LEU A 56 15.09 9.05 -4.05
N SER A 57 13.98 8.43 -3.66
CA SER A 57 13.27 7.48 -4.51
C SER A 57 12.78 8.16 -5.80
N ILE A 58 12.26 9.38 -5.73
CA ILE A 58 11.84 10.14 -6.94
C ILE A 58 13.04 10.47 -7.83
N TYR A 59 14.17 10.86 -7.23
CA TYR A 59 15.36 11.23 -7.98
C TYR A 59 15.92 10.06 -8.80
N VAL A 60 15.88 8.83 -8.27
CA VAL A 60 16.48 7.66 -8.94
C VAL A 60 15.46 6.80 -9.68
N LEU A 61 14.27 6.58 -9.11
CA LEU A 61 13.23 5.74 -9.72
C LEU A 61 12.31 6.54 -10.65
N GLY A 62 12.40 7.87 -10.63
CA GLY A 62 11.50 8.76 -11.34
C GLY A 62 10.18 9.00 -10.61
N TYR A 63 9.22 9.57 -11.33
CA TYR A 63 7.91 9.97 -10.81
C TYR A 63 6.82 9.64 -11.83
N PHE A 64 5.56 9.63 -11.37
CA PHE A 64 4.41 9.38 -12.25
C PHE A 64 4.23 10.55 -13.24
N LYS A 65 4.55 10.32 -14.52
CA LYS A 65 4.42 11.33 -15.58
C LYS A 65 2.99 11.47 -16.09
N SER A 66 2.23 10.39 -16.06
CA SER A 66 0.83 10.33 -16.40
C SER A 66 0.08 9.35 -15.50
N VAL A 67 -1.24 9.40 -15.54
CA VAL A 67 -2.13 8.43 -14.92
C VAL A 67 -3.28 8.12 -15.87
N THR A 68 -3.48 6.84 -16.17
CA THR A 68 -4.63 6.41 -16.97
C THR A 68 -5.84 6.19 -16.07
N ILE A 69 -6.84 7.05 -16.22
CA ILE A 69 -8.06 7.00 -15.43
C ILE A 69 -9.09 6.13 -16.16
N PRO A 70 -9.60 5.05 -15.55
CA PRO A 70 -10.59 4.20 -16.20
C PRO A 70 -11.81 5.01 -16.64
N LEU A 71 -12.28 4.77 -17.86
CA LEU A 71 -13.35 5.53 -18.56
C LEU A 71 -12.99 6.97 -19.00
N PHE A 72 -11.92 7.58 -18.48
CA PHE A 72 -11.56 8.98 -18.77
C PHE A 72 -10.26 9.13 -19.58
N GLY A 73 -9.50 8.04 -19.75
CA GLY A 73 -8.28 8.01 -20.55
C GLY A 73 -7.04 8.50 -19.80
N GLU A 74 -5.96 8.70 -20.54
CA GLU A 74 -4.67 9.14 -19.99
C GLU A 74 -4.69 10.63 -19.63
N LEU A 75 -4.32 10.93 -18.38
CA LEU A 75 -4.08 12.29 -17.90
C LEU A 75 -2.57 12.50 -17.73
N GLN A 76 -2.01 13.44 -18.49
CA GLN A 76 -0.62 13.85 -18.34
C GLN A 76 -0.45 14.72 -17.09
N LEU A 77 0.41 14.28 -16.17
CA LEU A 77 0.70 14.99 -14.92
C LEU A 77 1.86 15.98 -15.07
N GLY A 78 2.79 15.72 -15.99
CA GLY A 78 3.98 16.57 -16.18
C GLY A 78 4.75 16.77 -14.87
N PHE A 79 5.25 17.98 -14.59
CA PHE A 79 5.98 18.27 -13.35
C PHE A 79 5.14 18.15 -12.07
N VAL A 80 3.81 18.27 -12.15
CA VAL A 80 2.91 18.05 -11.00
C VAL A 80 3.01 16.60 -10.51
N GLY A 81 3.38 15.68 -11.40
CA GLY A 81 3.68 14.28 -11.09
C GLY A 81 4.73 14.10 -9.99
N ILE A 82 5.71 15.00 -9.87
CA ILE A 82 6.72 14.97 -8.79
C ILE A 82 6.05 15.16 -7.43
N ILE A 83 5.19 16.18 -7.32
CA ILE A 83 4.47 16.51 -6.09
C ILE A 83 3.52 15.38 -5.72
N ILE A 84 2.78 14.85 -6.70
CA ILE A 84 1.88 13.72 -6.51
C ILE A 84 2.65 12.49 -6.01
N THR A 85 3.78 12.16 -6.65
CA THR A 85 4.61 11.01 -6.25
C THR A 85 5.18 11.18 -4.85
N PHE A 86 5.59 12.39 -4.47
CA PHE A 86 6.11 12.68 -3.14
C PHE A 86 5.07 12.42 -2.05
N PHE A 87 3.87 12.97 -2.21
CA PHE A 87 2.78 12.75 -1.27
C PHE A 87 2.19 11.35 -1.35
N TRP A 88 2.28 10.68 -2.50
CA TRP A 88 1.94 9.27 -2.65
C TRP A 88 2.82 8.37 -1.76
N ILE A 89 4.14 8.53 -1.83
CA ILE A 89 5.08 7.74 -1.01
C ILE A 89 4.87 8.04 0.47
N LEU A 90 4.88 9.32 0.86
CA LEU A 90 4.64 9.72 2.26
C LEU A 90 3.28 9.23 2.77
N GLY A 91 2.25 9.44 1.96
CA GLY A 91 0.87 9.10 2.30
C GLY A 91 0.71 7.60 2.50
N LEU A 92 1.27 6.78 1.61
CA LEU A 92 1.11 5.34 1.70
C LEU A 92 1.95 4.71 2.82
N ILE A 93 3.15 5.22 3.10
CA ILE A 93 3.93 4.81 4.29
C ILE A 93 3.10 4.97 5.55
N ASN A 94 2.52 6.16 5.75
CA ASN A 94 1.75 6.46 6.95
C ASN A 94 0.38 5.76 6.94
N ALA A 95 -0.31 5.71 5.81
CA ALA A 95 -1.59 5.00 5.69
C ALA A 95 -1.44 3.52 6.04
N TYR A 96 -0.39 2.85 5.54
CA TYR A 96 -0.14 1.45 5.86
C TYR A 96 0.14 1.25 7.36
N ASN A 97 0.94 2.13 7.97
CA ASN A 97 1.20 2.13 9.40
C ASN A 97 -0.07 2.32 10.24
N PHE A 98 -0.95 3.26 9.89
CA PHE A 98 -2.24 3.47 10.59
C PHE A 98 -3.23 2.31 10.43
N MET A 99 -3.14 1.59 9.31
CA MET A 99 -4.00 0.45 9.02
C MET A 99 -3.51 -0.83 9.69
N ASP A 100 -2.28 -0.88 10.21
CA ASP A 100 -1.79 -1.99 11.04
C ASP A 100 -2.34 -1.93 12.48
N GLY A 101 -3.66 -2.07 12.63
CA GLY A 101 -4.34 -1.93 13.92
C GLY A 101 -5.06 -3.16 14.44
N ILE A 102 -5.13 -4.26 13.69
CA ILE A 102 -5.71 -5.54 14.13
C ILE A 102 -4.96 -6.75 13.56
N ASP A 103 -4.98 -7.84 14.33
CA ASP A 103 -4.35 -9.13 14.01
C ASP A 103 -4.68 -9.64 12.60
N GLY A 104 -3.63 -9.93 11.83
CA GLY A 104 -3.71 -10.58 10.51
C GLY A 104 -4.14 -9.67 9.36
N MET A 105 -4.56 -8.42 9.60
CA MET A 105 -5.07 -7.55 8.54
C MET A 105 -3.94 -6.99 7.68
N ALA A 106 -2.98 -6.27 8.27
CA ALA A 106 -1.87 -5.69 7.51
C ALA A 106 -1.01 -6.76 6.84
N GLY A 107 -0.65 -7.83 7.56
CA GLY A 107 0.07 -8.97 6.97
C GLY A 107 -0.72 -9.66 5.86
N GLY A 108 -2.04 -9.77 6.00
CA GLY A 108 -2.93 -10.35 4.99
C GLY A 108 -3.00 -9.51 3.72
N VAL A 109 -3.15 -8.20 3.86
CA VAL A 109 -3.14 -7.25 2.75
C VAL A 109 -1.76 -7.20 2.08
N ALA A 110 -0.67 -7.30 2.85
CA ALA A 110 0.68 -7.45 2.31
C ALA A 110 0.80 -8.69 1.41
N LEU A 111 0.36 -9.85 1.91
CA LEU A 111 0.37 -11.10 1.15
C LEU A 111 -0.46 -10.98 -0.14
N ALA A 112 -1.70 -10.53 -0.03
CA ALA A 112 -2.61 -10.40 -1.18
C ALA A 112 -2.10 -9.39 -2.21
N GLY A 113 -1.64 -8.23 -1.77
CA GLY A 113 -1.10 -7.18 -2.64
C GLY A 113 0.21 -7.60 -3.32
N ALA A 114 1.08 -8.32 -2.60
CA ALA A 114 2.30 -8.87 -3.16
C ALA A 114 2.02 -9.94 -4.22
N CYS A 115 1.05 -10.84 -3.98
CA CYS A 115 0.60 -11.78 -5.00
C CYS A 115 0.09 -11.05 -6.26
N ALA A 116 -0.70 -9.98 -6.11
CA ALA A 116 -1.17 -9.20 -7.25
C ALA A 116 -0.01 -8.59 -8.06
N TRP A 117 0.98 -8.00 -7.38
CA TRP A 117 2.19 -7.48 -8.02
C TRP A 117 3.03 -8.57 -8.69
N MET A 118 3.14 -9.77 -8.10
CA MET A 118 3.81 -10.91 -8.77
C MET A 118 3.14 -11.25 -10.09
N PHE A 119 1.80 -11.34 -10.14
CA PHE A 119 1.09 -11.66 -11.37
C PHE A 119 1.26 -10.56 -12.43
N ILE A 120 1.14 -9.29 -12.04
CA ILE A 120 1.30 -8.14 -12.94
C ILE A 120 2.74 -8.08 -13.48
N SER A 121 3.75 -8.11 -12.61
CA SER A 121 5.15 -8.03 -13.00
C SER A 121 5.61 -9.21 -13.85
N SER A 122 5.08 -10.42 -13.62
CA SER A 122 5.33 -11.57 -14.48
C SER A 122 4.81 -11.35 -15.90
N ASN A 123 3.69 -10.65 -16.08
CA ASN A 123 3.15 -10.33 -17.41
C ASN A 123 3.95 -9.22 -18.10
N MET A 124 4.44 -8.26 -17.33
CA MET A 124 5.29 -7.16 -17.80
C MET A 124 6.76 -7.60 -18.00
N GLN A 125 7.09 -8.86 -17.72
CA GLN A 125 8.46 -9.39 -17.73
C GLN A 125 9.43 -8.62 -16.83
N ASN A 126 8.92 -7.98 -15.77
CA ASN A 126 9.72 -7.24 -14.80
C ASN A 126 10.16 -8.17 -13.66
N ASN A 127 11.30 -8.83 -13.86
CA ASN A 127 11.86 -9.79 -12.90
C ASN A 127 12.15 -9.17 -11.53
N PHE A 128 12.60 -7.92 -11.50
CA PHE A 128 12.96 -7.26 -10.25
C PHE A 128 11.74 -7.07 -9.34
N VAL A 129 10.66 -6.50 -9.87
CA VAL A 129 9.39 -6.32 -9.14
C VAL A 129 8.81 -7.68 -8.75
N PHE A 130 8.89 -8.68 -9.63
CA PHE A 130 8.44 -10.04 -9.34
C PHE A 130 9.12 -10.62 -8.10
N TRP A 131 10.46 -10.57 -8.04
CA TRP A 131 11.21 -11.16 -6.93
C TRP A 131 11.02 -10.40 -5.61
N ILE A 132 10.91 -9.07 -5.64
CA ILE A 132 10.55 -8.29 -4.44
C ILE A 132 9.18 -8.71 -3.94
N SER A 133 8.19 -8.78 -4.83
CA SER A 133 6.82 -9.15 -4.50
C SER A 133 6.75 -10.59 -3.95
N PHE A 134 7.50 -11.52 -4.55
CA PHE A 134 7.63 -12.88 -4.04
C PHE A 134 8.22 -12.92 -2.63
N ALA A 135 9.28 -12.15 -2.37
CA ALA A 135 9.88 -12.07 -1.04
C ALA A 135 8.87 -11.56 0.00
N ILE A 136 8.09 -10.52 -0.32
CA ILE A 136 7.06 -9.95 0.55
C ILE A 136 5.93 -10.96 0.78
N ALA A 137 5.47 -11.65 -0.26
CA ALA A 137 4.44 -12.67 -0.14
C ALA A 137 4.91 -13.80 0.80
N ALA A 138 6.11 -14.34 0.57
CA ALA A 138 6.67 -15.41 1.39
C ALA A 138 6.89 -14.97 2.85
N SER A 139 7.45 -13.77 3.09
CA SER A 139 7.66 -13.26 4.45
C SER A 139 6.34 -12.95 5.16
N SER A 140 5.36 -12.38 4.44
CA SER A 140 4.04 -12.07 5.00
C SER A 140 3.27 -13.34 5.35
N LEU A 141 3.36 -14.38 4.51
CA LEU A 141 2.79 -15.69 4.82
C LEU A 141 3.42 -16.30 6.08
N GLY A 142 4.75 -16.26 6.18
CA GLY A 142 5.49 -16.67 7.38
C GLY A 142 5.04 -15.91 8.64
N PHE A 143 4.95 -14.58 8.53
CA PHE A 143 4.48 -13.71 9.60
C PHE A 143 3.03 -14.01 10.03
N LEU A 144 2.13 -14.27 9.08
CA LEU A 144 0.73 -14.55 9.35
C LEU A 144 0.52 -15.81 10.19
N PHE A 145 1.39 -16.83 10.11
CA PHE A 145 1.32 -17.97 11.03
C PHE A 145 1.42 -17.57 12.52
N HIS A 146 2.08 -16.44 12.80
CA HIS A 146 2.25 -15.92 14.15
C HIS A 146 1.33 -14.72 14.46
N ASN A 147 0.91 -13.97 13.45
CA ASN A 147 0.08 -12.77 13.62
C ASN A 147 -1.42 -13.00 13.34
N TRP A 148 -1.83 -14.16 12.82
CA TRP A 148 -3.26 -14.46 12.66
C TRP A 148 -3.98 -14.45 14.01
N SER A 149 -5.21 -13.93 14.01
CA SER A 149 -5.96 -13.73 15.25
C SER A 149 -6.26 -15.06 15.96
N PRO A 150 -5.95 -15.22 17.26
CA PRO A 150 -5.28 -14.25 18.16
C PRO A 150 -3.75 -14.18 17.95
N ALA A 151 -3.21 -12.97 17.74
CA ALA A 151 -1.80 -12.77 17.40
C ALA A 151 -0.84 -13.10 18.55
N LYS A 152 0.29 -13.74 18.21
CA LYS A 152 1.43 -13.99 19.11
C LYS A 152 2.52 -12.92 19.00
N ILE A 153 2.62 -12.28 17.84
CA ILE A 153 3.55 -11.18 17.56
C ILE A 153 2.82 -10.07 16.81
N PHE A 154 3.23 -8.82 17.03
CA PHE A 154 2.74 -7.65 16.29
C PHE A 154 3.69 -7.31 15.14
N MET A 155 3.19 -6.58 14.13
CA MET A 155 3.98 -6.19 12.96
C MET A 155 4.94 -5.03 13.29
N GLY A 156 4.49 -4.06 14.10
CA GLY A 156 5.31 -2.93 14.55
C GLY A 156 5.55 -1.88 13.47
N ASP A 157 6.13 -0.75 13.86
CA ASP A 157 6.44 0.34 12.93
C ASP A 157 7.54 -0.05 11.93
N VAL A 158 8.44 -0.98 12.31
CA VAL A 158 9.46 -1.53 11.40
C VAL A 158 8.86 -2.04 10.10
N ALA A 159 7.97 -3.03 10.19
CA ALA A 159 7.46 -3.75 9.03
C ALA A 159 6.33 -2.98 8.35
N SER A 160 5.44 -2.33 9.11
CA SER A 160 4.30 -1.60 8.54
C SER A 160 4.74 -0.39 7.69
N THR A 161 5.72 0.39 8.17
CA THR A 161 6.25 1.52 7.38
C THR A 161 7.09 1.04 6.19
N PHE A 162 7.87 -0.04 6.35
CA PHE A 162 8.62 -0.66 5.25
C PHE A 162 7.69 -1.20 4.15
N LEU A 163 6.61 -1.87 4.51
CA LEU A 163 5.60 -2.37 3.57
C LEU A 163 4.89 -1.20 2.89
N GLY A 164 4.52 -0.16 3.64
CA GLY A 164 3.95 1.06 3.07
C GLY A 164 4.87 1.75 2.06
N TYR A 165 6.17 1.86 2.35
CA TYR A 165 7.17 2.34 1.40
C TYR A 165 7.24 1.44 0.17
N THR A 166 7.33 0.12 0.39
CA THR A 166 7.49 -0.85 -0.69
C THR A 166 6.30 -0.81 -1.65
N PHE A 167 5.06 -0.89 -1.16
CA PHE A 167 3.88 -0.79 -2.02
C PHE A 167 3.74 0.59 -2.69
N ALA A 168 4.38 1.63 -2.17
CA ALA A 168 4.39 2.94 -2.82
C ALA A 168 5.33 2.99 -4.02
N VAL A 169 6.47 2.31 -3.92
CA VAL A 169 7.51 2.34 -4.96
C VAL A 169 7.41 1.19 -5.96
N LEU A 170 6.74 0.08 -5.66
CA LEU A 170 6.49 -0.99 -6.63
C LEU A 170 5.88 -0.47 -7.95
N PRO A 171 4.87 0.44 -7.95
CA PRO A 171 4.44 1.14 -9.15
C PRO A 171 5.56 1.83 -9.94
N LEU A 172 6.44 2.55 -9.25
CA LEU A 172 7.54 3.31 -9.89
C LEU A 172 8.57 2.37 -10.50
N LEU A 173 8.87 1.27 -9.81
CA LEU A 173 9.75 0.20 -10.29
C LEU A 173 9.13 -0.60 -11.45
N SER A 174 7.80 -0.55 -11.58
CA SER A 174 7.05 -1.22 -12.63
C SER A 174 6.75 -0.31 -13.81
N ALA A 175 7.19 0.95 -13.81
CA ALA A 175 6.66 1.99 -14.69
C ALA A 175 6.78 1.62 -16.17
N ASP A 176 5.66 1.14 -16.72
CA ASP A 176 5.39 1.01 -18.14
C ASP A 176 5.21 2.40 -18.76
N GLU A 177 5.55 2.53 -20.05
CA GLU A 177 5.37 3.77 -20.80
C GLU A 177 3.90 4.23 -20.92
N GLY A 178 2.93 3.37 -20.57
CA GLY A 178 1.48 3.59 -20.74
C GLY A 178 0.73 4.28 -19.59
N GLY A 179 1.40 4.83 -18.57
CA GLY A 179 0.75 5.64 -17.53
C GLY A 179 -0.10 4.88 -16.50
N ASP A 180 -0.12 3.55 -16.53
CA ASP A 180 -0.97 2.73 -15.66
C ASP A 180 -0.39 2.51 -14.25
N ALA A 181 0.90 2.75 -14.04
CA ALA A 181 1.61 2.41 -12.81
C ALA A 181 0.92 2.95 -11.53
N LEU A 182 0.59 4.25 -11.52
CA LEU A 182 -0.09 4.87 -10.38
C LEU A 182 -1.49 4.27 -10.15
N MET A 183 -2.21 3.96 -11.22
CA MET A 183 -3.53 3.33 -11.13
C MET A 183 -3.42 1.92 -10.53
N LEU A 184 -2.50 1.09 -11.02
CA LEU A 184 -2.25 -0.26 -10.49
C LEU A 184 -1.88 -0.23 -9.00
N GLY A 185 -0.96 0.67 -8.60
CA GLY A 185 -0.63 0.87 -7.18
C GLY A 185 -1.82 1.29 -6.33
N THR A 186 -2.61 2.23 -6.84
CA THR A 186 -3.82 2.73 -6.16
C THR A 186 -4.84 1.62 -6.00
N LEU A 187 -5.08 0.81 -7.03
CA LEU A 187 -6.05 -0.27 -6.99
C LEU A 187 -5.63 -1.37 -6.02
N ILE A 188 -4.37 -1.81 -6.05
CA ILE A 188 -3.92 -2.89 -5.17
C ILE A 188 -4.00 -2.47 -3.70
N MET A 189 -3.70 -1.20 -3.37
CA MET A 189 -3.76 -0.67 -2.00
C MET A 189 -5.04 0.12 -1.68
N TRP A 190 -6.08 -0.02 -2.50
CA TRP A 190 -7.24 0.89 -2.48
C TRP A 190 -7.96 0.92 -1.14
N THR A 191 -8.09 -0.22 -0.45
CA THR A 191 -8.79 -0.30 0.84
C THR A 191 -8.08 0.52 1.92
N PHE A 192 -6.75 0.45 1.97
CA PHE A 192 -5.95 1.20 2.93
C PHE A 192 -5.95 2.69 2.60
N ILE A 193 -5.79 3.03 1.31
CA ILE A 193 -5.85 4.42 0.83
C ILE A 193 -7.23 5.04 1.13
N MET A 194 -8.32 4.31 0.85
CA MET A 194 -9.68 4.80 1.08
C MET A 194 -10.00 4.94 2.56
N ASP A 195 -9.65 3.96 3.41
CA ASP A 195 -9.92 4.06 4.85
C ASP A 195 -9.16 5.21 5.49
N ALA A 196 -7.84 5.28 5.24
CA ALA A 196 -6.99 6.33 5.77
C ALA A 196 -7.41 7.70 5.24
N GLY A 197 -7.57 7.83 3.92
CA GLY A 197 -7.95 9.08 3.26
C GLY A 197 -9.30 9.62 3.74
N ILE A 198 -10.35 8.80 3.74
CA ILE A 198 -11.68 9.24 4.20
C ILE A 198 -11.67 9.59 5.68
N THR A 199 -10.92 8.84 6.49
CA THR A 199 -10.79 9.14 7.92
C THR A 199 -10.11 10.49 8.13
N PHE A 200 -9.00 10.77 7.44
CA PHE A 200 -8.31 12.05 7.53
C PHE A 200 -9.14 13.21 7.01
N ILE A 201 -9.80 13.06 5.85
CA ILE A 201 -10.69 14.09 5.29
C ILE A 201 -11.82 14.41 6.28
N ARG A 202 -12.46 13.38 6.86
CA ARG A 202 -13.53 13.58 7.85
C ARG A 202 -13.03 14.34 9.09
N ARG A 203 -11.84 14.01 9.60
CA ARG A 203 -11.24 14.68 10.76
C ARG A 203 -10.85 16.12 10.44
N ALA A 204 -10.28 16.36 9.26
CA ALA A 204 -9.91 17.68 8.78
C ALA A 204 -11.14 18.61 8.66
N ILE A 205 -12.24 18.12 8.07
CA ILE A 205 -13.51 18.88 7.97
C ILE A 205 -14.05 19.24 9.37
N LYS A 206 -13.90 18.32 10.34
CA LYS A 206 -14.30 18.56 11.74
C LYS A 206 -13.30 19.38 12.56
N ARG A 207 -12.17 19.81 11.97
CA ARG A 207 -11.06 20.49 12.65
C ARG A 207 -10.53 19.70 13.86
N GLU A 208 -10.65 18.37 13.82
CA GLU A 208 -10.03 17.50 14.82
C GLU A 208 -8.52 17.45 14.59
N ASN A 209 -7.74 17.25 15.65
CA ASN A 209 -6.29 17.06 15.50
C ASN A 209 -6.03 15.76 14.72
N ILE A 210 -5.59 15.88 13.47
CA ILE A 210 -5.34 14.74 12.58
C ILE A 210 -4.23 13.83 13.13
N PHE A 211 -3.31 14.38 13.93
CA PHE A 211 -2.17 13.66 14.51
C PHE A 211 -2.47 13.02 15.87
N SER A 212 -3.66 13.21 16.45
CA SER A 212 -4.03 12.52 17.69
C SER A 212 -4.57 11.13 17.42
N ALA A 213 -4.26 10.19 18.31
CA ALA A 213 -4.74 8.81 18.22
C ALA A 213 -6.27 8.76 18.09
N HIS A 214 -6.78 7.93 17.17
CA HIS A 214 -8.20 7.83 16.90
C HIS A 214 -8.64 6.41 16.52
N ARG A 215 -9.93 6.15 16.72
CA ARG A 215 -10.56 4.85 16.45
C ARG A 215 -11.68 4.93 15.41
N THR A 216 -11.49 5.73 14.37
CA THR A 216 -12.53 6.09 13.40
C THR A 216 -12.40 5.43 12.04
N HIS A 217 -11.35 4.63 11.81
CA HIS A 217 -11.22 3.82 10.61
C HIS A 217 -12.37 2.82 10.49
N LEU A 218 -12.69 2.40 9.25
CA LEU A 218 -13.74 1.44 8.98
C LEU A 218 -13.49 0.12 9.71
N TYR A 219 -12.26 -0.41 9.67
CA TYR A 219 -11.92 -1.65 10.37
C TYR A 219 -12.13 -1.53 11.88
N GLN A 220 -11.70 -0.42 12.49
CA GLN A 220 -11.84 -0.17 13.93
C GLN A 220 -13.30 -0.09 14.36
N ARG A 221 -14.15 0.56 13.54
CA ARG A 221 -15.58 0.67 13.80
C ARG A 221 -16.29 -0.68 13.71
N LEU A 222 -15.90 -1.52 12.76
CA LEU A 222 -16.44 -2.88 12.63
C LEU A 222 -16.04 -3.74 13.84
N VAL A 223 -14.78 -3.71 14.24
CA VAL A 223 -14.30 -4.44 15.42
C VAL A 223 -14.98 -3.95 16.70
N ALA A 224 -15.10 -2.63 16.88
CA ALA A 224 -15.81 -2.03 18.02
C ALA A 224 -17.30 -2.42 18.08
N SER A 225 -17.91 -2.78 16.94
CA SER A 225 -19.28 -3.28 16.88
C SER A 225 -19.43 -4.79 17.15
N GLY A 226 -18.34 -5.48 17.53
CA GLY A 226 -18.36 -6.89 17.94
C GLY A 226 -17.83 -7.87 16.89
N TYR A 227 -17.31 -7.40 15.75
CA TYR A 227 -16.68 -8.29 14.77
C TYR A 227 -15.29 -8.77 15.25
N LYS A 228 -15.00 -10.04 15.00
CA LYS A 228 -13.69 -10.64 15.28
C LYS A 228 -12.64 -10.08 14.32
N HIS A 229 -11.40 -9.92 14.80
CA HIS A 229 -10.27 -9.45 13.97
C HIS A 229 -10.13 -10.31 12.71
N ALA A 230 -10.12 -11.65 12.85
CA ALA A 230 -10.02 -12.59 11.72
C ALA A 230 -11.05 -12.33 10.59
N SER A 231 -12.30 -12.01 10.94
CA SER A 231 -13.35 -11.74 9.95
C SER A 231 -13.09 -10.46 9.17
N ILE A 232 -12.57 -9.42 9.84
CA ILE A 232 -12.22 -8.15 9.20
C ILE A 232 -10.94 -8.31 8.38
N SER A 233 -9.95 -9.03 8.89
CA SER A 233 -8.73 -9.36 8.14
C SER A 233 -9.05 -10.11 6.85
N LEU A 234 -9.93 -11.13 6.89
CA LEU A 234 -10.40 -11.84 5.70
C LEU A 234 -11.14 -10.92 4.70
N LEU A 235 -11.96 -9.99 5.20
CA LEU A 235 -12.63 -9.00 4.34
C LEU A 235 -11.60 -8.14 3.60
N TYR A 236 -10.60 -7.59 4.28
CA TYR A 236 -9.58 -6.76 3.66
C TYR A 236 -8.69 -7.54 2.69
N ILE A 237 -8.33 -8.80 3.02
CA ILE A 237 -7.63 -9.71 2.11
C ILE A 237 -8.46 -9.93 0.84
N PHE A 238 -9.74 -10.28 0.99
CA PHE A 238 -10.63 -10.51 -0.15
C PHE A 238 -10.77 -9.27 -1.04
N LEU A 239 -10.98 -8.09 -0.46
CA LEU A 239 -11.08 -6.84 -1.20
C LEU A 239 -9.78 -6.46 -1.92
N THR A 240 -8.63 -6.83 -1.34
CA THR A 240 -7.31 -6.63 -1.96
C THR A 240 -7.11 -7.59 -3.13
N LEU A 241 -7.47 -8.86 -2.97
CA LEU A 241 -7.43 -9.84 -4.07
C LEU A 241 -8.38 -9.47 -5.21
N LEU A 242 -9.60 -9.02 -4.88
CA LEU A 242 -10.57 -8.53 -5.87
C LEU A 242 -9.99 -7.35 -6.67
N ALA A 243 -9.37 -6.39 -5.99
CA ALA A 243 -8.75 -5.26 -6.67
C ALA A 243 -7.49 -5.66 -7.47
N GLY A 244 -6.72 -6.64 -7.00
CA GLY A 244 -5.62 -7.24 -7.76
C GLY A 244 -6.11 -7.89 -9.07
N LEU A 245 -7.22 -8.63 -9.01
CA LEU A 245 -7.87 -9.21 -10.19
C LEU A 245 -8.39 -8.14 -11.16
N LEU A 246 -9.00 -7.06 -10.63
CA LEU A 246 -9.44 -5.94 -11.46
C LEU A 246 -8.27 -5.16 -12.08
N SER A 247 -7.17 -5.00 -11.34
CA SER A 247 -5.93 -4.38 -11.83
C SER A 247 -5.33 -5.19 -12.98
N TYR A 248 -5.32 -6.51 -12.85
CA TYR A 248 -4.89 -7.41 -13.92
C TYR A 248 -5.84 -7.38 -15.13
N ALA A 249 -7.16 -7.37 -14.90
CA ALA A 249 -8.12 -7.25 -15.99
C ALA A 249 -7.99 -5.90 -16.72
N TRP A 250 -7.74 -4.81 -15.98
CA TRP A 250 -7.45 -3.49 -16.52
C TRP A 250 -6.19 -3.49 -17.40
N SER A 251 -5.08 -4.04 -16.91
CA SER A 251 -3.83 -4.12 -17.69
C SER A 251 -3.93 -5.00 -18.93
N ARG A 252 -4.95 -5.88 -19.00
CA ARG A 252 -5.27 -6.69 -20.19
C ARG A 252 -6.31 -6.04 -21.11
N GLY A 253 -6.70 -4.79 -20.87
CA GLY A 253 -7.67 -4.05 -21.69
C GLY A 253 -9.09 -4.62 -21.62
N GLN A 254 -9.44 -5.33 -20.55
CA GLN A 254 -10.76 -5.95 -20.43
C GLN A 254 -11.85 -4.89 -20.26
N PHE A 255 -12.86 -4.89 -21.13
CA PHE A 255 -13.91 -3.86 -21.18
C PHE A 255 -14.73 -3.73 -19.89
N TYR A 256 -14.85 -4.80 -19.11
CA TYR A 256 -15.62 -4.81 -17.85
C TYR A 256 -14.84 -4.21 -16.67
N ALA A 257 -13.49 -4.12 -16.74
CA ALA A 257 -12.67 -3.62 -15.65
C ALA A 257 -12.92 -2.13 -15.33
N PRO A 258 -12.90 -1.19 -16.30
CA PRO A 258 -13.11 0.23 -16.01
C PRO A 258 -14.39 0.56 -15.20
N PRO A 259 -15.60 0.09 -15.57
CA PRO A 259 -16.80 0.39 -14.79
C PRO A 259 -16.79 -0.24 -13.41
N LEU A 260 -16.22 -1.44 -13.24
CA LEU A 260 -16.10 -2.08 -11.92
C LEU A 260 -15.12 -1.34 -11.01
N ILE A 261 -14.07 -0.75 -11.58
CA ILE A 261 -13.11 0.08 -10.84
C ILE A 261 -13.75 1.39 -10.40
N ILE A 262 -14.35 2.15 -11.32
CA ILE A 262 -14.86 3.51 -11.06
C ILE A 262 -16.17 3.51 -10.28
N ILE A 263 -17.02 2.51 -10.48
CA ILE A 263 -18.34 2.44 -9.84
C ILE A 263 -18.38 1.33 -8.78
N GLY A 264 -17.90 0.15 -9.12
CA GLY A 264 -17.99 -1.03 -8.25
C GLY A 264 -17.23 -0.88 -6.92
N LEU A 265 -15.94 -0.58 -6.96
CA LEU A 265 -15.12 -0.44 -5.73
C LEU A 265 -15.63 0.69 -4.81
N PRO A 266 -15.95 1.91 -5.31
CA PRO A 266 -16.55 2.95 -4.48
C PRO A 266 -17.92 2.56 -3.92
N LEU A 267 -18.76 1.87 -4.68
CA LEU A 267 -20.06 1.40 -4.20
C LEU A 267 -19.89 0.39 -3.04
N ILE A 268 -18.98 -0.58 -3.19
CA ILE A 268 -18.63 -1.52 -2.11
C ILE A 268 -18.22 -0.75 -0.86
N TRP A 269 -17.33 0.23 -1.01
CA TRP A 269 -16.86 1.05 0.12
C TRP A 269 -17.98 1.83 0.80
N ILE A 270 -18.87 2.45 0.02
CA ILE A 270 -20.04 3.19 0.53
C ILE A 270 -20.97 2.25 1.30
N LEU A 271 -21.25 1.06 0.76
CA LEU A 271 -22.10 0.06 1.41
C LEU A 271 -21.50 -0.41 2.74
N LEU A 272 -20.20 -0.76 2.77
CA LEU A 272 -19.50 -1.13 4.00
C LEU A 272 -19.49 0.01 5.02
N SER A 273 -19.25 1.25 4.56
CA SER A 273 -19.24 2.44 5.42
C SER A 273 -20.61 2.73 6.04
N ARG A 274 -21.69 2.55 5.27
CA ARG A 274 -23.08 2.69 5.73
C ARG A 274 -23.44 1.58 6.72
N TYR A 275 -23.07 0.34 6.40
CA TYR A 275 -23.26 -0.81 7.28
C TYR A 275 -22.58 -0.62 8.64
N ALA A 276 -21.30 -0.26 8.65
CA ALA A 276 -20.57 0.05 9.88
C ALA A 276 -21.22 1.22 10.66
N LYS A 277 -21.91 2.16 9.98
CA LYS A 277 -22.60 3.28 10.64
C LYS A 277 -23.92 2.85 11.27
N SER A 278 -24.63 1.89 10.67
CA SER A 278 -25.85 1.35 11.29
C SER A 278 -25.58 0.56 12.56
N LEU A 279 -24.39 -0.04 12.68
CA LEU A 279 -24.00 -0.80 13.87
C LEU A 279 -23.68 0.09 15.08
N THR A 280 -23.09 1.27 14.85
CA THR A 280 -22.71 2.22 15.92
C THR A 280 -23.86 3.09 16.44
N LYS A 281 -25.06 2.97 15.85
CA LYS A 281 -26.26 3.73 16.27
C LYS A 281 -27.17 2.93 17.21
N LYS A 282 -26.85 1.68 17.48
CA LYS A 282 -27.46 0.86 18.53
C LYS A 282 -26.61 0.97 19.79
#